data_AF-A0A9X2JJK9-F1
#
_entry.id   AF-A0A9X2JJK9-F1
#
_cell.length_a   1.000
_cell.length_b   1.000
_cell.length_c   1.000
_cell.angle_alpha   90.00
_cell.angle_beta   90.00
_cell.angle_gamma   90.00
#
_symmetry.space_group_name_H-M   'P 1'
#
loop_
_entity.id
_entity.type
_entity.pdbx_description
1 polymer ?
#
loop_
_entity_poly.entity_id
_entity_poly.type
_entity_poly.pdbx_seq_one_letter_code
_entity_poly.pdbx_strand_id
1 'polypeptide(L)' 'MSMLYIMVPVTLALAITALIAYIWAVRNGQFDDPESQAYRMLFEDEPVRRNPPDHDSSPDETP' A
#
# COMPACT_ATOMS: atom_id res chain seq x y z
N MET A 1 24.24 -42.58 6.50
CA MET A 1 24.32 -41.53 7.54
C MET A 1 25.15 -40.36 7.03
N SER A 2 24.68 -39.66 5.99
CA SER A 2 25.49 -38.64 5.29
C SER A 2 24.62 -37.45 4.84
N MET A 3 23.38 -37.71 4.41
CA MET A 3 22.44 -36.67 3.99
C MET A 3 22.11 -35.67 5.10
N LEU A 4 22.05 -36.14 6.35
CA LEU A 4 21.71 -35.31 7.51
C LEU A 4 22.74 -34.17 7.71
N TYR A 5 24.02 -34.41 7.40
CA TYR A 5 25.08 -33.39 7.46
C TYR A 5 24.90 -32.26 6.45
N ILE A 6 24.15 -32.47 5.37
CA ILE A 6 23.85 -31.44 4.37
C ILE A 6 22.49 -30.80 4.68
N MET A 7 21.49 -31.60 5.04
CA MET A 7 20.13 -31.11 5.30
C MET A 7 20.04 -30.18 6.51
N VAL A 8 20.76 -30.48 7.60
CA VAL A 8 20.76 -29.66 8.82
C VAL A 8 21.28 -28.24 8.55
N PRO A 9 22.49 -28.04 8.00
CA PRO A 9 22.98 -26.68 7.76
C PRO A 9 22.16 -25.94 6.69
N VAL A 10 21.65 -26.64 5.67
CA VAL A 10 20.81 -26.01 4.64
C VAL A 10 19.51 -25.48 5.23
N THR A 11 18.79 -26.29 6.01
CA THR A 11 17.54 -25.87 6.65
C THR A 11 17.76 -24.79 7.70
N LEU A 12 18.85 -24.88 8.46
CA LEU A 12 19.24 -23.84 9.42
C LEU A 12 19.56 -22.52 8.72
N ALA A 13 20.30 -22.56 7.60
CA ALA A 13 20.62 -21.38 6.80
C ALA A 13 19.35 -20.73 6.23
N LEU A 14 18.41 -21.53 5.73
CA LEU A 14 17.11 -21.02 5.27
C LEU A 14 16.32 -20.36 6.41
N ALA A 15 16.29 -20.97 7.60
CA ALA A 15 15.61 -20.40 8.76
C ALA A 15 16.22 -19.05 9.19
N ILE A 16 17.55 -18.97 9.25
CA ILE A 16 18.27 -17.71 9.57
C ILE A 16 18.00 -16.65 8.49
N THR A 17 18.03 -17.04 7.21
CA THR A 17 17.76 -16.12 6.10
C THR A 17 16.34 -15.56 6.17
N ALA A 18 15.35 -16.42 6.44
CA ALA A 18 13.96 -16.02 6.63
C ALA A 18 13.82 -15.08 7.84
N LEU A 19 14.51 -15.34 8.95
CA LEU A 19 14.48 -14.49 10.13
C LEU A 19 15.08 -13.10 9.86
N ILE A 20 16.22 -13.03 9.17
CA ILE A 20 16.86 -11.77 8.78
C ILE A 20 15.94 -10.98 7.85
N ALA A 21 15.37 -11.64 6.84
CA ALA A 21 14.43 -11.02 5.90
C ALA A 21 13.19 -10.48 6.64
N TYR A 22 12.64 -11.25 7.59
CA TYR A 22 11.52 -10.83 8.41
C TYR A 22 11.84 -9.57 9.24
N ILE A 23 12.97 -9.56 9.96
CA ILE A 23 13.39 -8.40 10.75
C ILE A 23 13.63 -7.18 9.85
N TRP A 24 14.23 -7.38 8.68
CA TRP A 24 14.42 -6.31 7.70
C TRP A 24 13.09 -5.74 7.22
N ALA A 25 12.12 -6.57 6.85
CA ALA A 25 10.79 -6.15 6.40
C ALA A 25 10.02 -5.36 7.48
N VAL A 26 10.07 -5.82 8.73
CA VAL A 26 9.46 -5.12 9.88
C VAL A 26 10.12 -3.76 10.08
N ARG A 27 11.46 -3.70 10.07
CA ARG A 27 12.19 -2.43 10.22
C ARG A 27 11.98 -1.46 9.06
N ASN A 28 11.70 -1.98 7.87
CA ASN A 28 11.44 -1.17 6.68
C ASN A 28 10.00 -0.64 6.63
N GLY A 29 9.18 -0.86 7.66
CA GLY A 29 7.81 -0.36 7.73
C GLY A 29 6.90 -0.97 6.66
N GLN A 30 7.23 -2.14 6.10
CA GLN A 30 6.43 -2.77 5.04
C GLN A 30 4.99 -3.09 5.49
N PHE A 31 4.76 -3.14 6.80
CA PHE A 31 3.47 -3.41 7.42
C PHE A 31 2.75 -2.16 7.92
N ASP A 32 3.32 -0.96 7.77
CA ASP A 32 2.75 0.27 8.33
C ASP A 32 1.59 0.84 7.49
N ASP A 33 1.43 0.43 6.22
CA ASP A 33 0.45 1.07 5.32
C ASP A 33 -0.50 0.14 4.52
N PRO A 34 -1.02 -0.97 5.08
CA PRO A 34 -2.07 -1.75 4.41
C PRO A 34 -3.43 -1.04 4.40
N GLU A 35 -3.71 -0.15 5.36
CA GLU A 35 -5.02 0.51 5.48
C GLU A 35 -5.25 1.62 4.44
N SER A 36 -4.20 2.36 4.08
CA SER A 36 -4.27 3.44 3.08
C SER A 36 -4.74 2.94 1.71
N GLN A 37 -4.27 1.77 1.27
CA GLN A 37 -4.71 1.18 0.00
C GLN A 37 -6.16 0.69 0.03
N ALA A 38 -6.60 0.06 1.13
CA ALA A 38 -7.97 -0.44 1.26
C ALA A 38 -8.98 0.72 1.33
N TYR A 39 -8.64 1.80 2.04
CA TYR A 39 -9.46 3.02 2.10
C TYR A 39 -9.58 3.70 0.73
N ARG A 40 -8.46 3.82 0.00
CA ARG A 40 -8.50 4.35 -1.37
C ARG A 40 -9.44 3.56 -2.27
N MET A 41 -9.38 2.22 -2.25
CA MET A 41 -10.24 1.41 -3.12
C MET A 41 -11.73 1.47 -2.76
N LEU A 42 -12.09 1.77 -1.51
CA LEU A 42 -13.49 1.86 -1.07
C LEU A 42 -14.09 3.27 -1.25
N PHE A 43 -13.26 4.31 -1.19
CA PHE A 43 -13.71 5.71 -1.15
C PHE A 43 -13.24 6.58 -2.35
N GLU A 44 -12.32 6.12 -3.20
CA GLU A 44 -11.91 6.85 -4.43
C GLU A 44 -12.88 6.67 -5.60
N ASP A 45 -13.80 5.69 -5.53
CA ASP A 45 -14.83 5.46 -6.55
C ASP A 45 -16.03 6.40 -6.42
N GLU A 46 -16.06 7.30 -5.42
CA GLU A 46 -17.10 8.32 -5.33
C GLU A 46 -16.74 9.48 -6.29
N PRO A 47 -17.43 9.62 -7.44
CA PRO A 47 -17.13 10.71 -8.36
C PRO A 47 -17.45 12.01 -7.64
N VAL A 48 -16.41 12.78 -7.30
CA VAL A 48 -16.55 14.17 -6.89
C VAL A 48 -17.36 14.85 -7.98
N ARG A 49 -18.66 15.07 -7.75
CA ARG A 49 -19.50 15.90 -8.59
C ARG A 49 -18.87 17.28 -8.55
N ARG A 50 -18.04 17.59 -9.56
CA ARG A 50 -17.71 18.97 -9.91
C ARG A 50 -19.04 19.64 -10.21
N ASN A 51 -19.58 20.38 -9.24
CA ASN A 51 -20.55 21.41 -9.57
C ASN A 51 -19.87 22.33 -10.59
N PRO A 52 -20.51 22.60 -11.73
CA PRO A 52 -20.03 23.64 -12.63
C PRO A 52 -19.95 24.96 -11.84
N PRO A 53 -19.00 25.85 -12.17
CA PRO A 53 -19.07 27.19 -11.64
C PRO A 53 -20.31 27.86 -12.26
N ASP A 54 -21.40 27.84 -11.51
CA ASP A 54 -22.56 28.71 -11.74
C ASP A 54 -22.10 30.14 -11.46
N HIS A 55 -21.48 30.78 -12.45
CA HIS A 55 -21.41 32.23 -12.49
C HIS A 55 -22.48 32.72 -13.46
N ASP A 56 -23.62 32.92 -12.82
CA ASP A 56 -24.82 33.61 -13.24
C ASP A 56 -24.55 34.81 -14.17
N SER A 57 -25.06 34.67 -15.39
CA SER A 57 -25.24 35.73 -16.36
C SER A 57 -26.28 36.72 -15.84
N SER A 58 -25.85 37.80 -15.18
CA SER A 58 -26.73 38.97 -14.98
C SER A 58 -26.68 39.86 -16.24
N PRO A 59 -27.83 40.09 -16.92
CA PRO A 59 -27.91 40.99 -18.05
C PRO A 59 -28.08 42.41 -17.50
N ASP A 60 -27.06 43.25 -17.63
CA ASP A 60 -27.21 44.69 -17.39
C ASP A 60 -27.29 45.40 -18.76
N GLU A 61 -28.44 45.23 -19.41
CA GLU A 61 -28.94 46.18 -20.39
C GLU A 61 -29.54 47.36 -19.62
N THR A 62 -29.03 48.57 -19.85
CA THR A 62 -29.74 49.85 -20.16
C THR A 62 -29.02 51.08 -19.58
N PRO A 63 -29.28 52.29 -20.09
CA PRO A 63 -29.15 52.78 -21.47
C PRO A 63 -28.10 53.89 -21.61
#